data_AF-W6ULK1-F1
#
_entry.id   AF-W6ULK1-F1
#
_cell.length_a   1.000
_cell.length_b   1.000
_cell.length_c   1.000
_cell.angle_alpha   90.00
_cell.angle_beta   90.00
_cell.angle_gamma   90.00
#
_symmetry.space_group_name_H-M   'P 1'
#
loop_
_entity.id
_entity.type
_entity.pdbx_description
1 polymer ?
#
loop_
_entity_poly.entity_id
_entity_poly.type
_entity_poly.pdbx_seq_one_letter_code
_entity_poly.pdbx_strand_id
1 'polypeptide(L)'
;MYCTACPAHFDIALFIVTKTFRVAVEGNIGCGKSTFLNYFKELSPNIQVSPEIIELWNDVKGFKLFEAYYANPERWSAPLQSQVMVTAFKRQAETQTAPVRLFERSINCGRRCFIEAMIRNHQLSNEDVEIFDEFYEWSRSLPIFQLDLIVYLRCSPEICAERIRKRDRRGESAITMALKVLMDAD
;
A
#
# COMPACT_ATOMS: atom_id res chain seq x y z
N MET A 1 -23.23 -45.42 -44.36
CA MET A 1 -23.77 -44.69 -43.20
C MET A 1 -23.07 -45.20 -41.95
N TYR A 2 -21.86 -44.70 -41.69
CA TYR A 2 -21.11 -44.97 -40.46
C TYR A 2 -20.41 -43.65 -40.09
N CYS A 3 -21.04 -42.87 -39.22
CA CYS A 3 -20.42 -41.72 -38.59
C CYS A 3 -19.68 -42.27 -37.37
N THR A 4 -18.35 -42.35 -37.48
CA THR A 4 -17.46 -42.72 -36.36
C THR A 4 -17.52 -41.62 -35.31
N ALA A 5 -18.06 -41.94 -34.14
CA ALA A 5 -18.09 -41.08 -32.98
C ALA A 5 -16.66 -40.67 -32.57
N CYS A 6 -16.40 -39.37 -32.57
CA CYS A 6 -15.25 -38.77 -31.93
C CYS A 6 -15.46 -38.86 -30.40
N PRO A 7 -14.55 -39.49 -29.62
CA PRO A 7 -14.65 -39.42 -28.18
C PRO A 7 -14.29 -38.00 -27.77
N ALA A 8 -15.29 -37.26 -27.28
CA ALA A 8 -15.08 -35.98 -26.62
C ALA A 8 -14.14 -36.21 -25.42
N HIS A 9 -12.86 -35.90 -25.62
CA HIS A 9 -11.96 -35.58 -24.53
C HIS A 9 -12.53 -34.35 -23.83
N PHE A 10 -13.33 -34.59 -22.79
CA PHE A 10 -13.58 -33.60 -21.77
C PHE A 10 -12.25 -33.44 -21.02
N ASP A 11 -11.40 -32.55 -21.52
CA ASP A 11 -10.38 -31.92 -20.69
C ASP A 11 -11.13 -31.14 -19.61
N ILE A 12 -11.39 -31.81 -18.49
CA ILE A 12 -11.65 -31.13 -17.23
C ILE A 12 -10.32 -30.46 -16.90
N ALA A 13 -10.12 -29.26 -17.45
CA ALA A 13 -9.21 -28.31 -16.88
C ALA A 13 -9.70 -28.13 -15.44
N LEU A 14 -9.08 -28.89 -14.54
CA LEU A 14 -9.15 -28.70 -13.12
C LEU A 14 -8.64 -27.29 -12.92
N PHE A 15 -9.56 -26.31 -12.92
CA PHE A 15 -9.31 -25.01 -12.35
C PHE A 15 -9.05 -25.29 -10.87
N ILE A 16 -7.81 -25.66 -10.55
CA ILE A 16 -7.27 -25.41 -9.24
C ILE A 16 -7.28 -23.89 -9.16
N VAL A 17 -8.41 -23.34 -8.72
CA VAL A 17 -8.46 -22.01 -8.15
C VAL A 17 -7.58 -22.14 -6.92
N THR A 18 -6.27 -21.96 -7.12
CA THR A 18 -5.37 -21.76 -6.00
C THR A 18 -5.89 -20.49 -5.35
N LYS A 19 -6.55 -20.65 -4.20
CA LYS A 19 -7.06 -19.51 -3.44
C LYS A 19 -5.89 -18.56 -3.24
N THR A 20 -5.98 -17.38 -3.84
CA THR A 20 -4.96 -16.35 -3.70
C THR A 20 -5.04 -15.79 -2.29
N PHE A 21 -3.88 -15.57 -1.67
CA PHE A 21 -3.77 -15.08 -0.30
C PHE A 21 -3.09 -13.71 -0.31
N ARG A 22 -3.72 -12.72 0.32
CA ARG A 22 -3.33 -11.31 0.23
C ARG A 22 -2.99 -10.78 1.61
N VAL A 23 -1.76 -10.34 1.79
CA VAL A 23 -1.22 -9.93 3.09
C VAL A 23 -0.75 -8.49 3.01
N ALA A 24 -1.22 -7.64 3.92
CA ALA A 24 -0.64 -6.31 4.09
C ALA A 24 0.45 -6.33 5.16
N VAL A 25 1.61 -5.78 4.84
CA VAL A 25 2.69 -5.54 5.80
C VAL A 25 2.63 -4.07 6.21
N GLU A 26 2.24 -3.84 7.44
CA GLU A 26 2.03 -2.52 8.04
C GLU A 26 3.17 -2.16 8.99
N GLY A 27 3.36 -0.86 9.24
CA GLY A 27 4.38 -0.38 10.15
C GLY A 27 4.88 1.01 9.81
N ASN A 28 5.64 1.60 10.73
CA ASN A 28 6.03 3.00 10.65
C ASN A 28 6.97 3.28 9.46
N ILE A 29 7.09 4.54 9.05
CA ILE A 29 8.12 4.94 8.09
C ILE A 29 9.47 4.60 8.72
N GLY A 30 10.34 3.89 7.99
CA GLY A 30 11.64 3.43 8.53
C GLY A 30 11.61 2.14 9.34
N CYS A 31 10.46 1.47 9.56
CA CYS A 31 10.44 0.23 10.36
C CYS A 31 11.02 -1.01 9.64
N GLY A 32 11.29 -0.93 8.33
CA GLY A 32 11.92 -2.01 7.55
C GLY A 32 10.98 -2.85 6.69
N LYS A 33 9.78 -2.34 6.36
CA LYS A 33 8.81 -3.03 5.48
C LYS A 33 9.43 -3.49 4.16
N SER A 34 10.04 -2.60 3.37
CA SER A 34 10.62 -2.99 2.07
C SER A 34 11.71 -4.07 2.21
N THR A 35 12.51 -4.01 3.28
CA THR A 35 13.51 -5.06 3.61
C THR A 35 12.83 -6.40 3.91
N PHE A 36 11.76 -6.39 4.71
CA PHE A 36 10.95 -7.57 5.00
C PHE A 36 10.34 -8.17 3.74
N LEU A 37 9.74 -7.35 2.87
CA LEU A 37 9.16 -7.82 1.61
C LEU A 37 10.24 -8.46 0.71
N ASN A 38 11.38 -7.81 0.54
CA ASN A 38 12.45 -8.32 -0.32
C ASN A 38 12.99 -9.68 0.18
N TYR A 39 13.13 -9.85 1.50
CA TYR A 39 13.52 -11.14 2.07
C TYR A 39 12.56 -12.28 1.68
N PHE A 40 11.24 -12.05 1.78
CA PHE A 40 10.25 -13.07 1.40
C PHE A 40 10.18 -13.31 -0.11
N LYS A 41 10.42 -12.28 -0.92
CA LYS A 41 10.52 -12.40 -2.38
C LYS A 41 11.62 -13.39 -2.78
N GLU A 42 12.77 -13.34 -2.10
CA GLU A 42 13.92 -14.20 -2.38
C GLU A 42 13.75 -15.61 -1.82
N LEU A 43 12.95 -15.77 -0.76
CA LEU A 43 12.74 -17.04 -0.08
C LEU A 43 11.91 -18.04 -0.90
N SER A 44 10.95 -17.58 -1.70
CA SER A 44 10.04 -18.47 -2.43
C SER A 44 9.47 -17.85 -3.71
N PRO A 45 9.45 -18.59 -4.83
CA PRO A 45 8.77 -18.15 -6.05
C PRO A 45 7.24 -18.07 -5.91
N ASN A 46 6.68 -18.63 -4.82
CA ASN A 46 5.24 -18.57 -4.53
C ASN A 46 4.80 -17.24 -3.89
N ILE A 47 5.73 -16.29 -3.72
CA ILE A 47 5.48 -14.99 -3.11
C ILE A 47 5.69 -13.88 -4.15
N GLN A 48 4.61 -13.16 -4.45
CA GLN A 48 4.64 -11.90 -5.16
C GLN A 48 4.74 -10.76 -4.14
N VAL A 49 5.61 -9.79 -4.40
CA VAL A 49 5.68 -8.55 -3.61
C VAL A 49 5.09 -7.38 -4.38
N SER A 50 4.46 -6.47 -3.65
CA SER A 50 3.80 -5.29 -4.18
C SER A 50 4.21 -4.08 -3.33
N PRO A 51 5.42 -3.54 -3.57
CA PRO A 51 5.98 -2.46 -2.77
C PRO A 51 5.24 -1.14 -2.99
N GLU A 52 5.43 -0.19 -2.08
CA GLU A 52 4.94 1.18 -2.21
C GLU A 52 5.99 1.99 -2.97
N ILE A 53 5.67 2.42 -4.18
CA ILE A 53 6.62 3.09 -5.07
C ILE A 53 6.54 4.60 -4.83
N ILE A 54 7.25 5.07 -3.82
CA ILE A 54 7.25 6.48 -3.37
C ILE A 54 7.80 7.40 -4.46
N GLU A 55 8.62 6.86 -5.36
CA GLU A 55 9.17 7.57 -6.52
C GLU A 55 8.06 8.10 -7.44
N LEU A 56 6.92 7.39 -7.56
CA LEU A 56 5.76 7.83 -8.34
C LEU A 56 5.08 9.08 -7.76
N TRP A 57 5.39 9.43 -6.52
CA TRP A 57 4.88 10.64 -5.87
C TRP A 57 5.89 11.78 -5.94
N ASN A 58 7.15 11.50 -6.30
CA ASN A 58 8.15 12.53 -6.57
C ASN A 58 8.29 12.86 -8.07
N ASP A 59 7.49 12.23 -8.92
CA ASP A 59 7.36 12.53 -10.35
C ASP A 59 5.90 12.40 -10.82
N VAL A 60 5.08 13.40 -10.47
CA VAL A 60 3.71 13.52 -10.97
C VAL A 60 3.73 14.41 -12.20
N LYS A 61 4.11 13.84 -13.35
CA LYS A 61 4.29 14.57 -14.63
C LYS A 61 5.32 15.71 -14.51
N GLY A 62 6.46 15.43 -13.90
CA GLY A 62 7.52 16.42 -13.62
C GLY A 62 7.32 17.23 -12.34
N PHE A 63 6.19 17.07 -11.64
CA PHE A 63 5.95 17.73 -10.36
C PHE A 63 6.37 16.85 -9.18
N LYS A 64 7.23 17.40 -8.32
CA LYS A 64 7.76 16.73 -7.12
C LYS A 64 6.79 16.83 -5.94
N LEU A 65 5.66 16.13 -6.04
CA LEU A 65 4.57 16.25 -5.06
C LEU A 65 4.98 15.87 -3.64
N PHE A 66 5.80 14.83 -3.48
CA PHE A 66 6.29 14.41 -2.17
C PHE A 66 7.15 15.49 -1.49
N GLU A 67 8.07 16.12 -2.22
CA GLU A 67 8.86 17.26 -1.71
C GLU A 67 7.95 18.47 -1.42
N ALA A 68 6.99 18.76 -2.29
CA ALA A 68 6.03 19.86 -2.10
C ALA A 68 5.17 19.68 -0.84
N TYR A 69 4.75 18.45 -0.55
CA TYR A 69 4.03 18.10 0.67
C TYR A 69 4.82 18.45 1.93
N TYR A 70 6.08 18.05 2.03
CA TYR A 70 6.87 18.39 3.21
C TYR A 70 7.19 19.88 3.32
N ALA A 71 7.17 20.62 2.21
CA ALA A 71 7.35 22.07 2.22
C ALA A 71 6.09 22.83 2.68
N ASN A 72 4.89 22.38 2.28
CA ASN A 72 3.61 22.96 2.70
C ASN A 72 2.54 21.86 2.84
N PRO A 73 2.48 21.18 4.00
CA PRO A 73 1.55 20.08 4.20
C PRO A 73 0.08 20.50 4.09
N GLU A 74 -0.29 21.69 4.55
CA GLU A 74 -1.66 22.20 4.50
C GLU A 74 -2.18 22.29 3.06
N ARG A 75 -1.35 22.78 2.13
CA ARG A 75 -1.73 22.89 0.72
C ARG A 75 -1.77 21.56 -0.02
N TRP A 76 -0.86 20.65 0.34
CA TRP A 76 -0.49 19.49 -0.48
C TRP A 76 -0.87 18.13 0.10
N SER A 77 -1.48 18.07 1.30
CA SER A 77 -1.95 16.82 1.90
C SER A 77 -3.02 16.13 1.05
N ALA A 78 -4.08 16.86 0.67
CA ALA A 78 -5.15 16.28 -0.14
C ALA A 78 -4.67 15.84 -1.55
N PRO A 79 -3.85 16.63 -2.29
CA PRO A 79 -3.21 16.17 -3.52
C PRO A 79 -2.31 14.93 -3.32
N LEU A 80 -1.51 14.88 -2.25
CA LEU A 80 -0.67 13.71 -1.96
C LEU A 80 -1.52 12.47 -1.70
N GLN A 81 -2.55 12.56 -0.85
CA GLN A 81 -3.43 11.42 -0.57
C GLN A 81 -4.17 10.95 -1.82
N SER A 82 -4.61 11.86 -2.69
CA SER A 82 -5.17 11.52 -4.00
C SER A 82 -4.20 10.73 -4.87
N GLN A 83 -2.93 11.15 -4.94
CA GLN A 83 -1.91 10.42 -5.69
C GLN A 83 -1.59 9.05 -5.08
N VAL A 84 -1.51 8.97 -3.74
CA VAL A 84 -1.34 7.71 -3.00
C VAL A 84 -2.45 6.73 -3.38
N MET A 85 -3.72 7.18 -3.34
CA MET A 85 -4.88 6.37 -3.72
C MET A 85 -4.81 5.90 -5.18
N VAL A 86 -4.46 6.77 -6.13
CA VAL A 86 -4.27 6.37 -7.54
C VAL A 86 -3.21 5.28 -7.68
N THR A 87 -2.05 5.44 -7.03
CA THR A 87 -0.98 4.44 -7.11
C THR A 87 -1.35 3.13 -6.41
N ALA A 88 -2.11 3.19 -5.31
CA ALA A 88 -2.68 2.03 -4.65
C ALA A 88 -3.60 1.28 -5.63
N PHE A 89 -4.63 1.93 -6.18
CA PHE A 89 -5.56 1.28 -7.11
C PHE A 89 -4.85 0.59 -8.28
N LYS A 90 -3.91 1.26 -8.93
CA LYS A 90 -3.11 0.68 -10.02
C LYS A 90 -2.40 -0.60 -9.56
N ARG A 91 -1.76 -0.54 -8.39
CA ARG A 91 -1.06 -1.67 -7.78
C ARG A 91 -2.01 -2.81 -7.41
N GLN A 92 -3.13 -2.52 -6.75
CA GLN A 92 -4.12 -3.53 -6.37
C GLN A 92 -4.82 -4.19 -7.56
N ALA A 93 -4.95 -3.47 -8.68
CA ALA A 93 -5.53 -3.98 -9.92
C ALA A 93 -4.58 -4.89 -10.73
N GLU A 94 -3.27 -4.90 -10.43
CA GLU A 94 -2.34 -5.84 -11.09
C GLU A 94 -2.76 -7.29 -10.82
N THR A 95 -2.70 -8.13 -11.86
CA THR A 95 -2.95 -9.57 -11.75
C THR A 95 -1.99 -10.19 -10.74
N GLN A 96 -2.55 -10.99 -9.82
CA GLN A 96 -1.74 -11.77 -8.90
C GLN A 96 -1.10 -12.95 -9.63
N THR A 97 0.24 -13.03 -9.58
CA THR A 97 1.03 -14.03 -10.33
C THR A 97 1.52 -15.18 -9.48
N ALA A 98 1.33 -15.12 -8.15
CA ALA A 98 1.77 -16.15 -7.22
C ALA A 98 0.69 -16.42 -6.15
N PRO A 99 0.69 -17.59 -5.48
CA PRO A 99 -0.32 -17.93 -4.47
C PRO A 99 -0.42 -16.91 -3.33
N VAL A 100 0.69 -16.31 -2.91
CA VAL A 100 0.72 -15.28 -1.87
C VAL A 100 1.16 -13.95 -2.47
N ARG A 101 0.47 -12.86 -2.12
CA ARG A 101 0.87 -11.49 -2.46
C ARG A 101 1.02 -10.63 -1.22
N LEU A 102 2.22 -10.09 -1.03
CA LEU A 102 2.56 -9.18 0.06
C LEU A 102 2.49 -7.73 -0.42
N PHE A 103 1.67 -6.92 0.23
CA PHE A 103 1.54 -5.49 -0.02
C PHE A 103 2.33 -4.70 1.01
N GLU A 104 3.13 -3.73 0.55
CA GLU A 104 3.66 -2.71 1.45
C GLU A 104 2.55 -1.66 1.67
N ARG A 105 1.94 -1.74 2.85
CA ARG A 105 0.74 -1.01 3.31
C ARG A 105 -0.56 -1.34 2.57
N SER A 106 -1.67 -1.05 3.25
CA SER A 106 -3.03 -1.13 2.74
C SER A 106 -3.76 0.21 2.78
N ILE A 107 -4.94 0.26 2.15
CA ILE A 107 -5.87 1.39 2.25
C ILE A 107 -6.30 1.68 3.70
N ASN A 108 -6.28 0.65 4.57
CA ASN A 108 -6.60 0.81 5.99
C ASN A 108 -5.55 1.69 6.67
N CYS A 109 -4.26 1.50 6.38
CA CYS A 109 -3.21 2.37 6.89
C CYS A 109 -3.33 3.79 6.33
N GLY A 110 -3.65 3.92 5.03
CA GLY A 110 -3.94 5.22 4.41
C GLY A 110 -4.97 6.02 5.21
N ARG A 111 -6.14 5.42 5.45
CA ARG A 111 -7.23 6.10 6.15
C ARG A 111 -7.03 6.22 7.66
N ARG A 112 -6.70 5.14 8.35
CA ARG A 112 -6.69 5.07 9.82
C ARG A 112 -5.41 5.62 10.44
N CYS A 113 -4.35 5.79 9.65
CA CYS A 113 -3.07 6.25 10.16
C CYS A 113 -2.70 7.59 9.53
N PHE A 114 -2.57 7.66 8.20
CA PHE A 114 -2.10 8.88 7.55
C PHE A 114 -3.13 10.01 7.55
N ILE A 115 -4.37 9.72 7.15
CA ILE A 115 -5.42 10.75 7.15
C ILE A 115 -5.71 11.20 8.58
N GLU A 116 -5.83 10.29 9.55
CA GLU A 116 -5.97 10.64 10.97
C GLU A 116 -4.82 11.53 11.48
N ALA A 117 -3.58 11.26 11.06
CA ALA A 117 -2.46 12.12 11.40
C ALA A 117 -2.56 13.51 10.76
N MET A 118 -3.01 13.58 9.50
CA MET A 118 -3.23 14.84 8.81
C MET A 118 -4.34 15.68 9.45
N ILE A 119 -5.42 15.04 9.90
CA ILE A 119 -6.50 15.69 10.67
C ILE A 119 -5.94 16.28 11.97
N ARG A 120 -5.21 15.47 12.76
CA ARG A 120 -4.59 15.93 14.03
C ARG A 120 -3.61 17.09 13.85
N ASN A 121 -3.02 17.21 12.66
CA ASN A 121 -2.08 18.28 12.32
C ASN A 121 -2.75 19.46 11.60
N HIS A 122 -4.09 19.48 11.47
CA HIS A 122 -4.85 20.51 10.75
C HIS A 122 -4.41 20.69 9.29
N GLN A 123 -4.10 19.59 8.60
CA GLN A 123 -3.58 19.59 7.23
C GLN A 123 -4.64 19.28 6.17
N LEU A 124 -5.87 18.95 6.59
CA LEU A 124 -7.01 18.64 5.73
C LEU A 124 -8.23 19.41 6.25
N SER A 125 -9.08 19.86 5.34
CA SER A 125 -10.39 20.41 5.72
C SER A 125 -11.37 19.29 6.07
N ASN A 126 -12.51 19.63 6.65
CA ASN A 126 -13.56 18.64 6.93
C ASN A 126 -14.09 18.02 5.64
N GLU A 127 -14.24 18.83 4.59
CA GLU A 127 -14.70 18.39 3.27
C GLU A 127 -13.68 17.43 2.62
N ASP A 128 -12.37 17.70 2.75
CA ASP A 128 -11.34 16.76 2.28
C ASP A 128 -11.49 15.39 2.96
N VAL A 129 -11.71 15.39 4.28
CA VAL A 129 -11.88 14.16 5.06
C VAL A 129 -13.12 13.39 4.63
N GLU A 130 -14.26 14.05 4.47
CA GLU A 130 -15.50 13.42 4.01
C GLU A 130 -15.33 12.74 2.64
N ILE A 131 -14.63 13.40 1.70
CA ILE A 131 -14.31 12.83 0.39
C ILE A 131 -13.43 11.58 0.52
N PHE A 132 -12.39 11.63 1.37
CA PHE A 132 -11.54 10.47 1.58
C PHE A 132 -12.24 9.32 2.32
N ASP A 133 -13.20 9.63 3.19
CA ASP A 133 -14.02 8.63 3.90
C ASP A 133 -14.93 7.90 2.92
N GLU A 134 -15.62 8.64 2.04
CA GLU A 134 -16.43 8.05 0.97
C GLU A 134 -15.58 7.15 0.06
N PHE A 135 -14.42 7.64 -0.35
CA PHE A 135 -13.50 6.87 -1.17
C PHE A 135 -13.01 5.60 -0.45
N TYR A 136 -12.69 5.69 0.83
CA TYR A 136 -12.24 4.56 1.63
C TYR A 136 -13.33 3.49 1.76
N GLU A 137 -14.56 3.88 2.08
CA GLU A 137 -15.70 2.95 2.17
C GLU A 137 -16.03 2.31 0.82
N TRP A 138 -16.00 3.09 -0.26
CA TRP A 138 -16.10 2.53 -1.61
C TRP A 138 -14.98 1.52 -1.89
N SER A 139 -13.73 1.86 -1.59
CA SER A 139 -12.57 0.99 -1.82
C SER A 139 -12.69 -0.33 -1.06
N ARG A 140 -13.15 -0.30 0.20
CA ARG A 140 -13.38 -1.50 1.03
C ARG A 140 -14.41 -2.44 0.45
N SER A 141 -15.41 -1.93 -0.27
CA SER A 141 -16.42 -2.76 -0.92
C SER A 141 -15.85 -3.60 -2.08
N LEU A 142 -14.69 -3.21 -2.63
CA LEU A 142 -14.09 -3.87 -3.78
C LEU A 142 -13.28 -5.12 -3.37
N PRO A 143 -13.45 -6.27 -4.05
CA PRO A 143 -12.67 -7.48 -3.77
C PRO A 143 -11.15 -7.27 -3.88
N ILE A 144 -10.72 -6.36 -4.76
CA ILE A 144 -9.29 -6.02 -4.96
C ILE A 144 -8.65 -5.32 -3.75
N PHE A 145 -9.40 -4.95 -2.71
CA PHE A 145 -8.85 -4.44 -1.45
C PHE A 145 -9.05 -5.36 -0.25
N GLN A 146 -9.70 -6.51 -0.46
CA GLN A 146 -9.83 -7.52 0.59
C GLN A 146 -8.47 -8.16 0.89
N LEU A 147 -8.17 -8.28 2.18
CA LEU A 147 -6.94 -8.84 2.74
C LEU A 147 -7.30 -10.05 3.58
N ASP A 148 -6.47 -11.10 3.52
CA ASP A 148 -6.60 -12.29 4.36
C ASP A 148 -5.81 -12.15 5.67
N LEU A 149 -4.75 -11.33 5.67
CA LEU A 149 -3.89 -11.13 6.83
C LEU A 149 -3.26 -9.73 6.85
N ILE A 150 -3.07 -9.19 8.05
CA ILE A 150 -2.26 -8.00 8.30
C ILE A 150 -1.09 -8.39 9.20
N VAL A 151 0.13 -8.12 8.75
CA VAL A 151 1.37 -8.29 9.50
C VAL A 151 1.86 -6.91 9.92
N TYR A 152 1.90 -6.64 11.22
CA TYR A 152 2.37 -5.37 11.76
C TYR A 152 3.83 -5.46 12.24
N LEU A 153 4.72 -4.72 11.58
CA LEU A 153 6.12 -4.59 11.97
C LEU A 153 6.27 -3.47 13.01
N ARG A 154 6.23 -3.86 14.29
CA ARG A 154 6.44 -2.96 15.43
C ARG A 154 7.92 -2.55 15.51
N CYS A 155 8.17 -1.25 15.58
CA CYS A 155 9.50 -0.66 15.72
C CYS A 155 9.34 0.65 16.47
N SER A 156 10.25 0.97 17.40
CA SER A 156 10.16 2.24 18.12
C SER A 156 10.42 3.42 17.17
N PRO A 157 9.83 4.61 17.43
CA PRO A 157 10.06 5.80 16.61
C PRO A 157 11.51 6.23 16.56
N GLU A 158 12.26 6.03 17.64
CA GLU A 158 13.66 6.44 17.73
C GLU A 158 14.48 5.66 16.69
N ILE A 159 14.26 4.34 16.62
CA ILE A 159 14.89 3.47 15.62
C ILE A 159 14.40 3.83 14.22
N CYS A 160 13.10 4.10 14.05
CA CYS A 160 12.54 4.51 12.77
C CYS A 160 13.16 5.84 12.28
N ALA A 161 13.31 6.82 13.17
CA ALA A 161 13.92 8.11 12.89
C ALA A 161 15.39 7.95 12.49
N GLU A 162 16.14 7.13 13.22
CA GLU A 162 17.54 6.83 12.89
C GLU A 162 17.65 6.21 11.49
N ARG A 163 16.77 5.25 11.15
CA ARG A 163 16.76 4.60 9.84
C ARG A 163 16.35 5.54 8.71
N ILE A 164 15.40 6.44 8.95
CA ILE A 164 15.03 7.48 7.97
C ILE A 164 16.25 8.37 7.68
N ARG A 165 16.92 8.85 8.73
CA ARG A 165 18.14 9.67 8.59
C ARG A 165 19.24 8.93 7.83
N LYS A 166 19.47 7.65 8.13
CA LYS A 166 20.48 6.83 7.43
C LYS A 166 20.16 6.59 5.96
N ARG A 167 18.87 6.45 5.60
CA ARG A 167 18.44 6.25 4.21
C ARG A 167 18.58 7.52 3.36
N ASP A 168 18.50 8.69 3.99
CA ASP A 168 18.66 10.01 3.37
C ASP A 168 17.89 10.18 2.05
N ARG A 169 16.65 9.72 2.02
CA ARG A 169 15.80 9.90 0.84
C ARG A 169 15.42 11.38 0.75
N ARG A 170 15.63 11.99 -0.42
CA ARG A 170 15.22 13.37 -0.68
C ARG A 170 13.73 13.57 -0.38
N GLY A 171 13.43 14.63 0.36
CA GLY A 171 12.09 14.93 0.86
C GLY A 171 11.76 14.35 2.24
N GLU A 172 12.53 13.38 2.75
CA GLU A 172 12.25 12.75 4.05
C GLU A 172 12.91 13.43 5.26
N SER A 173 13.77 14.43 5.04
CA SER A 173 14.48 15.15 6.11
C SER A 173 13.54 15.91 7.05
N ALA A 174 12.34 16.27 6.57
CA ALA A 174 11.29 16.92 7.35
C ALA A 174 10.33 15.92 8.06
N ILE A 175 10.57 14.61 7.97
CA ILE A 175 9.77 13.57 8.64
C ILE A 175 10.11 13.53 10.14
N THR A 176 9.77 14.60 10.85
CA THR A 176 9.79 14.64 12.32
C THR A 176 8.41 14.25 12.87
N MET A 177 7.34 14.56 12.13
CA MET A 177 5.94 14.42 12.58
C MET A 177 5.31 13.04 12.31
N ALA A 178 5.65 12.38 11.19
CA ALA A 178 5.02 11.12 10.80
C ALA A 178 5.42 9.92 11.69
N LEU A 179 6.43 10.09 12.54
CA LEU A 179 6.91 9.05 13.45
C LEU A 179 5.94 8.76 14.60
N LYS A 180 5.02 9.69 14.91
CA LYS A 180 3.96 9.51 15.92
C LYS A 180 2.70 8.80 15.41
N VAL A 181 2.65 8.44 14.12
CA VAL A 181 1.41 8.05 13.42
C VAL A 181 0.87 6.67 13.82
N LEU A 182 1.73 5.74 14.25
CA LEU A 182 1.35 4.36 14.56
C LEU A 182 1.57 3.95 16.02
N MET A 183 1.97 4.88 16.90
CA MET A 183 2.16 4.58 18.32
C MET A 183 0.92 4.80 19.17
N ASP A 184 0.00 5.66 18.71
CA ASP A 184 -1.18 6.04 19.51
C ASP A 184 -2.40 5.15 19.20
N ALA A 185 -2.20 3.99 18.57
CA ALA A 185 -3.27 3.02 18.26
C ALA A 185 -3.38 1.90 19.31
N ASP A 186 -2.80 2.10 20.49
CA ASP A 186 -2.99 1.27 21.69
C ASP A 186 -4.17 1.81 22.52
#